data_AF-A0A1F8MK01-F1
#
_entry.id   AF-A0A1F8MK01-F1
#
_cell.length_a   1.000
_cell.length_b   1.000
_cell.length_c   1.000
_cell.angle_alpha   90.00
_cell.angle_beta   90.00
_cell.angle_gamma   90.00
#
_symmetry.space_group_name_H-M   'P 1'
#
loop_
_entity.id
_entity.type
_entity.pdbx_description
1 polymer ?
#
loop_
_entity_poly.entity_id
_entity_poly.type
_entity_poly.pdbx_seq_one_letter_code
_entity_poly.pdbx_strand_id
1 'polypeptide(L)'
;MVEIRYSDQYEITDLAGQTVCEARQQFKSDFGIPEKASARLNGSKVKANAELDTVLNDDDKLTFAVSRSRTPFLIGALLLALAVTGSVFAFGWINASTTITSTVGNNFANVIAANNLTGWTAHGNTKGNIGTGNIFTIMPDPTYTGDLVITVSIGNAAELAQQYRVLSLQLELVQSDNVTTIDLSAGNSGFWTMLTLQNGSVDLFPLTTQNMSVRVKSGFYITQAKGTGPWGGASSPDLFCEVTQR
;
A
#
# COMPACT_ATOMS: atom_id res chain seq x y z
N MET A 1 -49.28 -32.09 -11.28
CA MET A 1 -49.58 -31.00 -10.32
C MET A 1 -48.42 -30.01 -10.32
N VAL A 2 -48.69 -28.72 -10.12
CA VAL A 2 -47.70 -27.62 -10.12
C VAL A 2 -47.64 -27.02 -8.72
N GLU A 3 -46.43 -26.78 -8.21
CA GLU A 3 -46.22 -26.08 -6.93
C GLU A 3 -46.12 -24.57 -7.19
N ILE A 4 -47.04 -23.78 -6.64
CA ILE A 4 -46.97 -22.31 -6.67
C ILE A 4 -46.50 -21.77 -5.32
N ARG A 5 -45.56 -20.81 -5.34
CA ARG A 5 -45.05 -20.17 -4.12
C ARG A 5 -44.90 -18.65 -4.27
N TYR A 6 -45.37 -17.93 -3.26
CA TYR A 6 -45.10 -16.50 -3.08
C TYR A 6 -44.91 -16.18 -1.58
N SER A 7 -43.76 -15.62 -1.23
CA SER A 7 -43.39 -15.38 0.18
C SER A 7 -43.50 -16.66 1.04
N ASP A 8 -44.38 -16.66 2.04
CA ASP A 8 -44.63 -17.77 2.95
C ASP A 8 -45.86 -18.61 2.54
N GLN A 9 -46.58 -18.19 1.50
CA GLN A 9 -47.72 -18.91 0.95
C GLN A 9 -47.25 -19.90 -0.12
N TYR A 10 -47.77 -21.12 -0.05
CA TYR A 10 -47.56 -22.15 -1.06
C TYR A 10 -48.83 -22.99 -1.23
N GLU A 11 -49.05 -23.46 -2.45
CA GLU A 11 -50.16 -24.35 -2.78
C GLU A 11 -49.72 -25.31 -3.89
N ILE A 12 -50.25 -26.53 -3.87
CA ILE A 12 -50.06 -27.53 -4.93
C ILE A 12 -51.42 -27.72 -5.58
N THR A 13 -51.51 -27.38 -6.85
CA THR A 13 -52.77 -27.41 -7.60
C THR A 13 -52.53 -27.91 -9.03
N ASP A 14 -53.62 -28.26 -9.72
CA ASP A 14 -53.54 -28.74 -11.10
C ASP A 14 -53.57 -27.56 -12.08
N LEU A 15 -52.37 -27.11 -12.47
CA LEU A 15 -52.16 -26.02 -13.43
C LEU A 15 -51.49 -26.52 -14.72
N ALA A 16 -51.37 -27.84 -14.89
CA ALA A 16 -50.76 -28.41 -16.08
C ALA A 16 -51.57 -27.99 -17.32
N GLY A 17 -50.88 -27.50 -18.34
CA GLY A 17 -51.51 -26.97 -19.56
C GLY A 17 -51.98 -25.52 -19.50
N GLN A 18 -51.93 -24.86 -18.33
CA GLN A 18 -52.13 -23.42 -18.22
C GLN A 18 -50.83 -22.66 -18.48
N THR A 19 -50.96 -21.43 -18.95
CA THR A 19 -49.81 -20.52 -19.09
C THR A 19 -49.42 -19.90 -17.75
N VAL A 20 -48.16 -19.48 -17.62
CA VAL A 20 -47.68 -18.75 -16.42
C VAL A 20 -48.50 -17.48 -16.16
N CYS A 21 -48.96 -16.81 -17.21
CA CYS A 21 -49.81 -15.62 -17.10
C CYS A 21 -51.20 -15.92 -16.52
N GLU A 22 -51.85 -17.00 -16.95
CA GLU A 22 -53.15 -17.43 -16.43
C GLU A 22 -53.03 -17.83 -14.96
N ALA A 23 -52.03 -18.65 -14.62
CA ALA A 23 -51.74 -19.01 -13.24
C ALA A 23 -51.50 -17.77 -12.37
N ARG A 24 -50.72 -16.79 -12.86
CA ARG A 24 -50.53 -15.52 -12.15
C ARG A 24 -51.86 -14.80 -11.90
N GLN A 25 -52.75 -14.73 -12.89
CA GLN A 25 -54.02 -14.03 -12.77
C GLN A 25 -54.95 -14.71 -11.78
N GLN A 26 -54.99 -16.05 -11.78
CA GLN A 26 -55.77 -16.86 -10.85
C GLN A 26 -55.34 -16.62 -9.40
N PHE A 27 -54.03 -16.62 -9.11
CA PHE A 27 -53.51 -16.46 -7.74
C PHE A 27 -53.21 -15.01 -7.34
N LYS A 28 -53.47 -14.02 -8.21
CA LYS A 28 -53.12 -12.61 -7.96
C LYS A 28 -53.82 -12.05 -6.73
N SER A 29 -55.12 -12.29 -6.60
CA SER A 29 -55.94 -11.84 -5.46
C SER A 29 -55.56 -12.55 -4.18
N ASP A 30 -55.41 -13.87 -4.26
CA ASP A 30 -55.33 -14.74 -3.10
C ASP A 30 -53.96 -14.67 -2.43
N PHE A 31 -52.90 -14.61 -3.25
CA PHE A 31 -51.53 -14.53 -2.77
C PHE A 31 -51.02 -13.08 -2.68
N GLY A 32 -51.83 -12.10 -3.10
CA GLY A 32 -51.45 -10.69 -3.11
C GLY A 32 -50.23 -10.40 -4.01
N ILE A 33 -50.10 -11.12 -5.13
CA ILE A 33 -48.92 -11.04 -6.00
C ILE A 33 -48.90 -9.67 -6.70
N PRO A 34 -47.88 -8.82 -6.46
CA PRO A 34 -47.80 -7.52 -7.09
C PRO A 34 -47.41 -7.68 -8.57
N GLU A 35 -47.87 -6.78 -9.43
CA GLU A 35 -47.60 -6.83 -10.89
C GLU A 35 -46.11 -6.82 -11.23
N LYS A 36 -45.29 -6.20 -10.37
CA LYS A 36 -43.82 -6.15 -10.51
C LYS A 36 -43.10 -7.44 -10.11
N ALA A 37 -43.79 -8.46 -9.57
CA ALA A 37 -43.16 -9.73 -9.24
C ALA A 37 -42.79 -10.49 -10.51
N SER A 38 -41.55 -10.97 -10.62
CA SER A 38 -41.13 -11.83 -11.74
C SER A 38 -41.43 -13.28 -11.44
N ALA A 39 -41.98 -14.00 -12.42
CA ALA A 39 -42.14 -15.44 -12.34
C ALA A 39 -40.80 -16.17 -12.49
N ARG A 40 -40.64 -17.25 -11.74
CA ARG A 40 -39.52 -18.20 -11.88
C ARG A 40 -40.10 -19.60 -12.02
N LEU A 41 -39.76 -20.27 -13.12
CA LEU A 41 -40.12 -21.65 -13.37
C LEU A 41 -38.90 -22.53 -13.11
N ASN A 42 -39.01 -23.47 -12.17
CA ASN A 42 -37.91 -24.38 -11.77
C ASN A 42 -36.61 -23.61 -11.42
N GLY A 43 -36.76 -22.45 -10.77
CA GLY A 43 -35.66 -21.56 -10.39
C GLY A 43 -35.21 -20.57 -11.46
N SER A 44 -35.56 -20.80 -12.73
CA SER A 44 -35.20 -19.95 -13.87
C SER A 44 -36.19 -18.81 -14.05
N LYS A 45 -35.68 -17.57 -14.22
CA LYS A 45 -36.54 -16.39 -14.39
C LYS A 45 -37.22 -16.41 -15.76
N VAL A 46 -38.55 -16.36 -15.76
CA VAL A 46 -39.35 -16.18 -16.98
C VAL A 46 -39.42 -14.69 -17.28
N LYS A 47 -39.17 -14.30 -18.54
CA LYS A 47 -39.32 -12.90 -18.96
C LYS A 47 -40.81 -12.55 -19.02
N ALA A 48 -41.18 -11.33 -18.65
CA ALA A 48 -42.59 -10.92 -18.60
C ALA A 48 -43.33 -11.14 -19.93
N ASN A 49 -42.67 -10.92 -21.07
CA ASN A 49 -43.24 -11.18 -22.40
C ASN A 49 -43.36 -12.67 -22.75
N ALA A 50 -42.60 -13.54 -22.09
CA ALA A 50 -42.65 -14.98 -22.27
C ALA A 50 -43.66 -15.66 -21.32
N GLU A 51 -44.21 -14.96 -20.33
CA GLU A 51 -45.21 -15.54 -19.40
C GLU A 51 -46.51 -15.93 -20.11
N LEU A 52 -46.83 -15.30 -21.25
CA LEU A 52 -47.99 -15.61 -22.08
C LEU A 52 -47.81 -16.92 -22.87
N ASP A 53 -46.58 -17.24 -23.28
CA ASP A 53 -46.29 -18.40 -24.14
C ASP A 53 -45.76 -19.61 -23.36
N THR A 54 -45.36 -19.41 -22.10
CA THR A 54 -44.79 -20.48 -21.26
C THR A 54 -45.91 -21.28 -20.63
N VAL A 55 -46.12 -22.50 -21.13
CA VAL A 55 -47.08 -23.48 -20.59
C VAL A 55 -46.43 -24.27 -19.45
N LEU A 56 -47.19 -24.48 -18.37
CA LEU A 56 -46.78 -25.26 -17.20
C LEU A 56 -46.98 -26.76 -17.46
N ASN A 57 -46.00 -27.58 -17.09
CA ASN A 57 -46.07 -29.03 -17.11
C ASN A 57 -46.30 -29.59 -15.71
N ASP A 58 -46.61 -30.89 -15.64
CA ASP A 58 -46.60 -31.59 -14.36
C ASP A 58 -45.21 -31.53 -13.70
N ASP A 59 -45.21 -31.41 -12.37
CA ASP A 59 -44.04 -31.31 -11.50
C ASP A 59 -43.23 -30.01 -11.63
N ASP A 60 -43.75 -29.01 -12.35
CA ASP A 60 -43.16 -27.68 -12.39
C ASP A 60 -43.32 -26.93 -11.04
N LYS A 61 -42.28 -26.17 -10.68
CA LYS A 61 -42.25 -25.27 -9.53
C LYS A 61 -42.29 -23.82 -9.98
N LEU A 62 -43.41 -23.16 -9.77
CA LEU A 62 -43.65 -21.75 -10.10
C LEU A 62 -43.47 -20.87 -8.86
N THR A 63 -42.47 -20.00 -8.86
CA THR A 63 -42.23 -19.06 -7.75
C THR A 63 -42.33 -17.62 -8.23
N PHE A 64 -43.13 -16.81 -7.55
CA PHE A 64 -43.17 -15.37 -7.78
C PHE A 64 -42.24 -14.65 -6.80
N ALA A 65 -41.39 -13.77 -7.30
CA ALA A 65 -40.46 -13.02 -6.46
C ALA A 65 -40.36 -11.56 -6.91
N VAL A 66 -40.42 -10.64 -5.95
CA VAL A 66 -40.17 -9.21 -6.20
C VAL A 66 -38.67 -8.97 -6.14
N SER A 67 -38.06 -8.68 -7.30
CA SER A 67 -36.68 -8.23 -7.36
C SER A 67 -36.61 -6.79 -6.83
N ARG A 68 -36.29 -6.60 -5.55
CA ARG A 68 -35.90 -5.28 -5.04
C ARG A 68 -34.51 -4.97 -5.55
N SER A 69 -34.37 -4.02 -6.49
CA SER A 69 -33.04 -3.53 -6.89
C SER A 69 -32.41 -2.83 -5.68
N ARG A 70 -31.30 -3.38 -5.18
CA ARG A 70 -30.46 -2.71 -4.16
C ARG A 70 -29.53 -1.67 -4.78
N THR A 71 -29.45 -1.64 -6.11
CA THR A 71 -28.64 -0.71 -6.91
C THR A 71 -28.80 0.76 -6.55
N PRO A 72 -30.02 1.34 -6.40
CA PRO A 72 -30.15 2.75 -6.04
C PRO A 72 -29.59 3.07 -4.65
N PHE A 73 -29.73 2.16 -3.68
CA PHE A 73 -29.16 2.34 -2.34
C PHE A 73 -27.62 2.30 -2.36
N LEU A 74 -27.04 1.41 -3.18
CA LEU A 74 -25.59 1.33 -3.34
C LEU A 74 -25.01 2.57 -4.02
N ILE A 75 -25.68 3.09 -5.06
CA ILE A 75 -25.27 4.34 -5.71
C ILE A 75 -25.36 5.51 -4.73
N GLY A 76 -26.43 5.62 -3.95
CA GLY A 76 -26.58 6.65 -2.92
C GLY A 76 -25.49 6.57 -1.84
N ALA A 77 -25.18 5.36 -1.36
CA ALA A 77 -24.12 5.15 -0.37
C ALA A 77 -22.73 5.51 -0.92
N LEU A 78 -22.44 5.19 -2.18
CA LEU A 78 -21.18 5.52 -2.83
C LEU A 78 -21.00 7.04 -3.00
N LEU A 79 -22.05 7.75 -3.41
CA LEU A 79 -22.03 9.21 -3.54
C LEU A 79 -21.85 9.90 -2.18
N LEU A 80 -22.50 9.39 -1.14
CA LEU A 80 -22.32 9.90 0.23
C LEU A 80 -20.88 9.67 0.72
N ALA A 81 -20.32 8.48 0.49
CA ALA A 81 -18.93 8.18 0.84
C ALA A 81 -17.97 9.13 0.13
N LEU A 82 -18.16 9.36 -1.17
CA LEU A 82 -17.33 10.30 -1.95
C LEU A 82 -17.42 11.73 -1.41
N ALA A 83 -18.59 12.20 -0.98
CA ALA A 83 -18.77 13.53 -0.41
C ALA A 83 -18.05 13.69 0.95
N VAL A 84 -18.12 12.66 1.80
CA VAL A 84 -17.48 12.66 3.13
C VAL A 84 -15.96 12.50 3.02
N THR A 85 -15.46 11.65 2.13
CA THR A 85 -14.00 11.44 1.97
C THR A 85 -13.36 12.51 1.09
N GLY A 86 -14.09 13.08 0.13
CA GLY A 86 -13.58 14.12 -0.77
C GLY A 86 -13.27 15.44 -0.05
N SER A 87 -13.89 15.71 1.09
CA SER A 87 -13.63 16.89 1.92
C SER A 87 -12.38 16.75 2.82
N VAL A 88 -11.78 15.56 2.93
CA VAL A 88 -10.56 15.32 3.72
C VAL A 88 -9.28 15.49 2.88
N PHE A 89 -9.37 15.48 1.55
CA PHE A 89 -8.22 15.67 0.65
C PHE A 89 -8.06 17.10 0.11
N ALA A 90 -8.95 18.03 0.48
CA ALA A 90 -8.63 19.44 0.44
C ALA A 90 -7.76 19.77 1.67
N PHE A 91 -6.56 19.18 1.71
CA PHE A 91 -5.48 19.72 2.51
C PHE A 91 -5.35 21.18 2.09
N GLY A 92 -5.73 22.08 3.00
CA GLY A 92 -5.36 23.47 2.88
C GLY A 92 -3.87 23.49 2.61
N TRP A 93 -3.50 24.03 1.46
CA TRP A 93 -2.18 24.57 1.24
C TRP A 93 -2.04 25.76 2.21
N ILE A 94 -1.85 25.47 3.50
CA ILE A 94 -1.58 26.48 4.50
C ILE A 94 -0.12 26.85 4.28
N ASN A 95 0.11 27.89 3.48
CA ASN A 95 1.36 28.64 3.50
C ASN A 95 1.45 29.36 4.86
N ALA A 96 1.59 28.62 5.96
CA ALA A 96 2.25 29.14 7.13
C ALA A 96 3.75 29.15 6.79
N SER A 97 4.16 30.08 5.93
CA SER A 97 5.57 30.39 5.78
C SER A 97 5.99 31.12 7.06
N THR A 98 6.43 30.37 8.06
CA THR A 98 7.30 30.91 9.09
C THR A 98 8.60 31.26 8.40
N THR A 99 8.80 32.55 8.13
CA THR A 99 10.07 33.06 7.64
C THR A 99 11.11 32.82 8.74
N ILE A 100 11.82 31.69 8.67
CA ILE A 100 13.05 31.52 9.42
C ILE A 100 14.01 32.54 8.83
N THR A 101 14.29 33.62 9.57
CA THR A 101 15.44 34.47 9.32
C THR A 101 16.70 33.63 9.51
N SER A 102 17.04 32.86 8.48
CA SER A 102 18.36 32.26 8.31
C SER A 102 19.30 33.41 8.00
N THR A 103 19.97 33.92 9.03
CA THR A 103 21.25 34.59 8.80
C THR A 103 22.16 33.55 8.20
N VAL A 104 22.49 33.70 6.91
CA VAL A 104 23.52 32.92 6.22
C VAL A 104 24.82 33.13 6.99
N GLY A 105 25.10 32.23 7.91
CA GLY A 105 26.14 32.37 8.90
C GLY A 105 26.30 31.07 9.66
N ASN A 106 27.11 30.20 9.09
CA ASN A 106 27.63 28.93 9.62
C ASN A 106 26.86 27.67 9.21
N ASN A 107 27.61 26.66 8.77
CA ASN A 107 27.10 25.31 8.51
C ASN A 107 26.63 24.69 9.85
N PHE A 108 25.45 24.07 9.88
CA PHE A 108 24.92 23.41 11.08
C PHE A 108 25.78 22.23 11.56
N ALA A 109 26.41 21.54 10.60
CA ALA A 109 27.37 20.49 10.85
C ALA A 109 28.33 20.38 9.66
N ASN A 110 29.54 19.91 9.93
CA ASN A 110 30.46 19.45 8.88
C ASN A 110 30.29 17.95 8.67
N VAL A 111 30.24 17.50 7.42
CA VAL A 111 30.14 16.09 7.04
C VAL A 111 31.41 15.68 6.31
N ILE A 112 32.09 14.66 6.84
CA ILE A 112 33.33 14.13 6.28
C ILE A 112 33.09 12.67 5.87
N ALA A 113 33.42 12.31 4.64
CA ALA A 113 33.37 10.92 4.20
C ALA A 113 34.45 10.09 4.90
N ALA A 114 34.05 8.99 5.56
CA ALA A 114 34.95 8.10 6.28
C ALA A 114 35.45 6.92 5.43
N ASN A 115 34.76 6.58 4.33
CA ASN A 115 35.16 5.60 3.29
C ASN A 115 35.79 4.29 3.79
N ASN A 116 35.34 3.77 4.94
CA ASN A 116 35.93 2.56 5.55
C ASN A 116 35.21 1.25 5.17
N LEU A 117 34.29 1.28 4.19
CA LEU A 117 33.59 0.08 3.75
C LEU A 117 34.46 -0.74 2.79
N THR A 118 34.85 -1.93 3.22
CA THR A 118 35.48 -2.94 2.37
C THR A 118 34.41 -3.90 1.83
N GLY A 119 34.33 -4.12 0.50
CA GLY A 119 33.65 -5.32 -0.03
C GLY A 119 32.67 -5.21 -1.20
N TRP A 120 32.74 -4.19 -2.05
CA TRP A 120 31.82 -4.03 -3.20
C TRP A 120 32.24 -4.76 -4.49
N THR A 121 32.90 -5.92 -4.37
CA THR A 121 33.50 -6.65 -5.50
C THR A 121 32.69 -7.87 -5.94
N ALA A 122 31.37 -7.81 -5.83
CA ALA A 122 30.51 -8.94 -6.16
C ALA A 122 30.18 -9.01 -7.66
N HIS A 123 30.43 -10.17 -8.26
CA HIS A 123 30.12 -10.44 -9.65
C HIS A 123 29.25 -11.71 -9.79
N GLY A 124 28.49 -11.80 -10.88
CA GLY A 124 27.68 -12.98 -11.21
C GLY A 124 26.47 -13.16 -10.31
N ASN A 125 26.07 -14.40 -10.04
CA ASN A 125 24.95 -14.73 -9.14
C ASN A 125 25.48 -14.98 -7.72
N THR A 126 25.92 -13.91 -7.06
CA THR A 126 26.57 -13.99 -5.76
C THR A 126 25.68 -13.38 -4.69
N LYS A 127 25.61 -14.06 -3.55
CA LYS A 127 25.09 -13.51 -2.30
C LYS A 127 26.29 -13.17 -1.42
N GLY A 128 26.32 -11.97 -0.87
CA GLY A 128 27.36 -11.58 0.07
C GLY A 128 26.83 -10.70 1.18
N ASN A 129 27.69 -10.52 2.18
CA ASN A 129 27.43 -9.66 3.31
C ASN A 129 28.30 -8.40 3.19
N ILE A 130 27.81 -7.31 3.75
CA ILE A 130 28.49 -6.03 3.81
C ILE A 130 29.07 -5.90 5.21
N GLY A 131 30.38 -5.66 5.28
CA GLY A 131 31.09 -5.50 6.54
C GLY A 131 30.63 -4.28 7.31
N THR A 132 30.92 -4.28 8.60
CA THR A 132 30.67 -3.13 9.46
C THR A 132 31.72 -2.05 9.18
N GLY A 133 31.31 -0.78 9.13
CA GLY A 133 32.25 0.31 8.90
C GLY A 133 31.60 1.69 8.84
N ASN A 134 32.39 2.72 9.15
CA ASN A 134 31.91 4.09 9.11
C ASN A 134 31.87 4.61 7.67
N ILE A 135 30.76 5.28 7.34
CA ILE A 135 30.56 5.89 6.02
C ILE A 135 30.71 7.41 6.08
N PHE A 136 30.21 8.04 7.13
CA PHE A 136 30.29 9.49 7.33
C PHE A 136 30.59 9.83 8.77
N THR A 137 31.34 10.90 8.98
CA THR A 137 31.54 11.54 10.28
C THR A 137 30.84 12.89 10.25
N ILE A 138 29.93 13.13 11.18
CA ILE A 138 29.22 14.38 11.38
C ILE A 138 29.81 15.10 12.58
N MET A 139 30.18 16.36 12.37
CA MET A 139 30.64 17.28 13.40
C MET A 139 29.65 18.44 13.49
N PRO A 140 28.64 18.36 14.37
CA PRO A 140 27.74 19.47 14.64
C PRO A 140 28.53 20.73 15.04
N ASP A 141 28.05 21.91 14.63
CA ASP A 141 28.61 23.16 15.12
C ASP A 141 28.35 23.26 16.63
N PRO A 142 29.36 23.53 17.47
CA PRO A 142 29.19 23.59 18.92
C PRO A 142 28.24 24.71 19.39
N THR A 143 27.94 25.69 18.55
CA THR A 143 26.99 26.76 18.83
C THR A 143 25.56 26.42 18.42
N TYR A 144 25.35 25.34 17.66
CA TYR A 144 24.03 24.90 17.24
C TYR A 144 23.34 24.12 18.37
N THR A 145 22.15 24.57 18.75
CA THR A 145 21.33 23.99 19.84
C THR A 145 20.01 23.39 19.38
N GLY A 146 19.73 23.45 18.07
CA GLY A 146 18.54 22.86 17.49
C GLY A 146 18.67 21.34 17.28
N ASP A 147 17.58 20.73 16.83
CA ASP A 147 17.58 19.32 16.45
C ASP A 147 18.17 19.16 15.03
N LEU A 148 18.96 18.10 14.83
CA LEU A 148 19.50 17.74 13.52
C LEU A 148 18.71 16.58 12.92
N VAL A 149 18.58 16.59 11.60
CA VAL A 149 18.16 15.44 10.80
C VAL A 149 19.30 15.10 9.87
N ILE A 150 19.73 13.83 9.91
CA ILE A 150 20.77 13.32 9.03
C ILE A 150 20.09 12.42 8.00
N THR A 151 20.12 12.79 6.74
CA THR A 151 19.55 12.01 5.64
C THR A 151 20.69 11.34 4.88
N VAL A 152 20.61 10.01 4.76
CA VAL A 152 21.55 9.22 3.96
C VAL A 152 20.81 8.70 2.74
N SER A 153 21.36 8.94 1.55
CA SER A 153 20.74 8.58 0.27
C SER A 153 21.70 7.87 -0.68
N ILE A 154 21.13 7.13 -1.64
CA ILE A 154 21.85 6.42 -2.69
C ILE A 154 21.84 7.29 -3.95
N GLY A 155 23.03 7.69 -4.40
CA GLY A 155 23.26 8.54 -5.57
C GLY A 155 23.07 7.84 -6.91
N ASN A 156 23.47 6.57 -6.99
CA ASN A 156 23.50 5.77 -8.21
C ASN A 156 22.48 4.62 -8.17
N ALA A 157 21.28 4.89 -7.63
CA ALA A 157 20.27 3.85 -7.39
C ALA A 157 19.82 3.14 -8.69
N ALA A 158 19.78 3.86 -9.81
CA ALA A 158 19.40 3.32 -11.11
C ALA A 158 20.44 2.31 -11.63
N GLU A 159 21.72 2.64 -11.51
CA GLU A 159 22.84 1.76 -11.85
C GLU A 159 22.85 0.53 -10.94
N LEU A 160 22.68 0.73 -9.63
CA LEU A 160 22.65 -0.38 -8.67
C LEU A 160 21.47 -1.32 -8.89
N ALA A 161 20.29 -0.82 -9.30
CA ALA A 161 19.13 -1.67 -9.56
C ALA A 161 19.35 -2.64 -10.74
N GLN A 162 20.21 -2.28 -11.70
CA GLN A 162 20.60 -3.18 -12.79
C GLN A 162 21.54 -4.30 -12.31
N GLN A 163 22.26 -4.06 -11.22
CA GLN A 163 23.35 -4.90 -10.75
C GLN A 163 22.96 -5.78 -9.56
N TYR A 164 22.11 -5.27 -8.69
CA TYR A 164 21.66 -5.90 -7.47
C TYR A 164 20.16 -6.22 -7.58
N ARG A 165 19.79 -7.46 -7.29
CA ARG A 165 18.40 -7.83 -7.01
C ARG A 165 17.97 -7.32 -5.65
N VAL A 166 18.90 -7.37 -4.70
CA VAL A 166 18.71 -6.90 -3.33
C VAL A 166 20.00 -6.23 -2.88
N LEU A 167 19.88 -5.05 -2.32
CA LEU A 167 20.92 -4.37 -1.56
C LEU A 167 20.23 -3.77 -0.34
N SER A 168 20.75 -4.13 0.84
CA SER A 168 20.17 -3.75 2.12
C SER A 168 21.29 -3.44 3.10
N LEU A 169 21.23 -2.25 3.69
CA LEU A 169 22.21 -1.67 4.60
C LEU A 169 21.51 -1.31 5.92
N GLN A 170 21.95 -1.88 7.02
CA GLN A 170 21.56 -1.43 8.35
C GLN A 170 22.48 -0.29 8.75
N LEU A 171 21.92 0.91 8.86
CA LEU A 171 22.61 2.11 9.28
C LEU A 171 22.33 2.38 10.75
N GLU A 172 23.35 2.74 11.50
CA GLU A 172 23.24 3.21 12.87
C GLU A 172 24.08 4.48 13.05
N LEU A 173 23.74 5.27 14.07
CA LEU A 173 24.59 6.36 14.53
C LEU A 173 25.42 5.88 15.70
N VAL A 174 26.71 6.19 15.68
CA VAL A 174 27.62 5.98 16.81
C VAL A 174 28.27 7.29 17.22
N GLN A 175 28.62 7.41 18.48
CA GLN A 175 29.46 8.51 18.95
C GLN A 175 30.87 8.42 18.35
N SER A 176 31.65 9.48 18.54
CA SER A 176 33.06 9.57 18.11
C SER A 176 33.96 8.43 18.63
N ASP A 177 33.54 7.70 19.66
CA ASP A 177 34.23 6.51 20.17
C ASP A 177 34.03 5.26 19.28
N ASN A 178 33.12 5.30 18.31
CA ASN A 178 32.71 4.18 17.45
C ASN A 178 32.20 2.95 18.21
N VAL A 179 31.80 3.10 19.48
CA VAL A 179 31.32 2.01 20.33
C VAL A 179 29.91 2.31 20.80
N THR A 180 29.65 3.53 21.24
CA THR A 180 28.37 3.90 21.83
C THR A 180 27.37 4.24 20.73
N THR A 181 26.31 3.44 20.62
CA THR A 181 25.22 3.69 19.67
C THR A 181 24.33 4.82 20.17
N ILE A 182 24.03 5.75 19.28
CA ILE A 182 23.11 6.88 19.54
C ILE A 182 21.69 6.41 19.24
N ASP A 183 20.76 6.74 20.12
CA ASP A 183 19.34 6.45 19.90
C ASP A 183 18.78 7.28 18.74
N LEU A 184 18.11 6.59 17.82
CA LEU A 184 17.48 7.14 16.62
C LEU A 184 15.98 7.41 16.83
N SER A 185 15.43 7.03 17.99
CA SER A 185 13.99 7.06 18.24
C SER A 185 13.65 7.46 19.68
N ALA A 186 12.55 8.16 19.86
CA ALA A 186 11.92 8.32 21.17
C ALA A 186 11.17 7.02 21.59
N GLY A 187 11.85 5.87 21.64
CA GLY A 187 11.31 4.64 22.27
C GLY A 187 11.13 3.39 21.41
N ASN A 188 11.84 3.22 20.30
CA ASN A 188 11.91 1.93 19.59
C ASN A 188 13.19 1.19 19.96
N SER A 189 13.10 -0.12 20.21
CA SER A 189 14.20 -0.97 20.70
C SER A 189 15.31 -1.25 19.67
N GLY A 190 15.40 -0.48 18.59
CA GLY A 190 16.36 -0.67 17.50
C GLY A 190 17.14 0.62 17.22
N PHE A 191 18.40 0.66 17.62
CA PHE A 191 19.34 1.76 17.36
C PHE A 191 19.82 1.82 15.89
N TRP A 192 19.02 1.32 14.94
CA TRP A 192 19.39 1.22 13.54
C TRP A 192 18.17 1.39 12.63
N THR A 193 18.43 1.81 11.40
CA THR A 193 17.44 1.96 10.33
C THR A 193 17.91 1.23 9.07
N MET A 194 17.00 0.92 8.15
CA MET A 194 17.31 0.17 6.93
C MET A 194 17.35 1.09 5.71
N LEU A 195 18.48 1.11 5.01
CA LEU A 195 18.61 1.69 3.68
C LEU A 195 18.62 0.56 2.64
N THR A 196 17.71 0.63 1.69
CA THR A 196 17.54 -0.35 0.61
C THR A 196 17.40 0.38 -0.73
N LEU A 197 17.47 -0.37 -1.83
CA LEU A 197 17.18 0.19 -3.16
C LEU A 197 15.73 0.67 -3.31
N GLN A 198 14.81 0.22 -2.46
CA GLN A 198 13.39 0.56 -2.57
C GLN A 198 13.06 1.92 -1.93
N ASN A 199 13.65 2.25 -0.77
CA ASN A 199 13.46 3.55 -0.14
C ASN A 199 14.41 4.61 -0.68
N GLY A 200 15.62 4.26 -1.13
CA GLY A 200 16.58 5.19 -1.76
C GLY A 200 17.20 6.21 -0.83
N SER A 201 16.55 6.55 0.28
CA SER A 201 17.06 7.38 1.37
C SER A 201 16.47 6.96 2.72
N VAL A 202 17.13 7.42 3.79
CA VAL A 202 16.67 7.24 5.16
C VAL A 202 17.09 8.40 6.06
N ASP A 203 16.21 8.78 6.97
CA ASP A 203 16.46 9.85 7.93
C ASP A 203 16.84 9.28 9.30
N LEU A 204 17.80 9.92 9.95
CA LEU A 204 18.32 9.60 11.27
C LEU A 204 18.15 10.84 12.16
N PHE A 205 17.62 10.64 13.37
CA PHE A 205 17.28 11.72 14.31
C PHE A 205 18.15 11.62 15.57
N PRO A 206 19.39 12.14 15.57
CA PRO A 206 20.23 12.12 16.76
C PRO A 206 19.63 12.99 17.87
N LEU A 207 19.62 12.47 19.10
CA LEU A 207 19.25 13.22 20.32
C LEU A 207 20.47 13.83 21.02
N THR A 208 21.59 14.03 20.30
CA THR A 208 22.86 14.51 20.84
C THR A 208 23.52 15.51 19.90
N THR A 209 24.22 16.47 20.46
CA THR A 209 25.01 17.49 19.73
C THR A 209 26.49 17.12 19.61
N GLN A 210 26.88 15.94 20.11
CA GLN A 210 28.27 15.49 20.04
C GLN A 210 28.65 14.98 18.65
N ASN A 211 29.95 14.96 18.36
CA ASN A 211 30.49 14.34 17.15
C ASN A 211 30.02 12.89 17.04
N MET A 212 29.52 12.54 15.87
CA MET A 212 28.92 11.25 15.60
C MET A 212 29.36 10.71 14.24
N SER A 213 29.22 9.41 14.04
CA SER A 213 29.48 8.77 12.75
C SER A 213 28.27 7.96 12.32
N VAL A 214 27.91 8.06 11.05
CA VAL A 214 27.01 7.10 10.42
C VAL A 214 27.82 5.85 10.12
N ARG A 215 27.36 4.73 10.65
CA ARG A 215 28.01 3.42 10.51
C ARG A 215 27.06 2.44 9.84
N VAL A 216 27.59 1.65 8.92
CA VAL A 216 26.93 0.42 8.48
C VAL A 216 27.17 -0.61 9.57
N LYS A 217 26.10 -1.03 10.25
CA LYS A 217 26.14 -2.10 11.26
C LYS A 217 26.36 -3.45 10.60
N SER A 218 25.53 -3.72 9.60
CA SER A 218 25.51 -4.95 8.82
C SER A 218 24.79 -4.67 7.51
N GLY A 219 24.96 -5.52 6.52
CA GLY A 219 24.19 -5.45 5.30
C GLY A 219 24.34 -6.74 4.51
N PHE A 220 23.50 -6.89 3.50
CA PHE A 220 23.64 -7.99 2.55
C PHE A 220 23.21 -7.55 1.17
N TYR A 221 23.73 -8.27 0.19
CA TYR A 221 23.39 -8.06 -1.20
C TYR A 221 23.20 -9.39 -1.93
N ILE A 222 22.42 -9.33 -3.00
CA ILE A 222 22.25 -10.40 -3.98
C ILE A 222 22.40 -9.74 -5.35
N THR A 223 23.42 -10.13 -6.11
CA THR A 223 23.66 -9.59 -7.45
C THR A 223 22.76 -10.27 -8.49
N GLN A 224 22.51 -9.60 -9.62
CA GLN A 224 21.81 -10.19 -10.74
C GLN A 224 22.70 -11.20 -11.48
N ALA A 225 22.10 -12.28 -11.99
CA ALA A 225 22.80 -13.24 -12.83
C ALA A 225 22.99 -12.66 -14.25
N LYS A 226 24.03 -11.84 -14.46
CA LYS A 226 24.41 -11.39 -15.80
C LYS A 226 25.56 -12.25 -16.36
N GLY A 227 25.50 -12.51 -17.67
CA GLY A 227 26.59 -13.16 -18.42
C GLY A 227 27.88 -12.33 -18.35
N THR A 228 29.01 -13.01 -18.59
CA THR A 228 30.42 -12.62 -18.45
C THR A 228 30.87 -11.38 -19.26
N GLY A 229 30.16 -10.26 -19.14
CA GLY A 229 30.57 -8.96 -19.66
C GLY A 229 31.20 -8.10 -18.55
N PRO A 230 32.20 -7.27 -18.86
CA PRO A 230 32.74 -6.31 -17.90
C PRO A 230 31.62 -5.37 -17.44
N TRP A 231 31.60 -5.10 -16.14
CA TRP A 231 30.67 -4.15 -15.54
C TRP A 231 31.01 -2.75 -16.07
N GLY A 232 30.12 -2.14 -16.85
CA GLY A 232 30.19 -0.72 -17.16
C GLY A 232 29.49 0.06 -16.05
N GLY A 233 30.24 0.87 -15.30
CA GLY A 233 29.71 1.72 -14.22
C GLY A 233 30.22 1.38 -12.82
N ALA A 234 29.92 2.25 -11.84
CA ALA A 234 30.25 2.06 -10.44
C ALA A 234 29.45 0.89 -9.86
N SER A 235 30.11 -0.25 -9.62
CA SER A 235 29.52 -1.44 -8.96
C SER A 235 29.31 -1.27 -7.45
N SER A 236 29.78 -0.14 -6.92
CA SER A 236 29.69 0.24 -5.51
C SER A 236 28.60 1.30 -5.34
N PRO A 237 27.84 1.29 -4.23
CA PRO A 237 26.88 2.33 -3.97
C PRO A 237 27.57 3.66 -3.69
N ASP A 238 27.14 4.68 -4.41
CA ASP A 238 27.49 6.06 -4.11
C ASP A 238 26.52 6.55 -3.05
N LEU A 239 27.03 6.76 -1.83
CA LEU A 239 26.23 7.24 -0.72
C LEU A 239 26.43 8.74 -0.56
N PHE A 240 25.33 9.45 -0.32
CA PHE A 240 25.32 10.86 0.04
C PHE A 240 24.78 11.02 1.46
N CYS A 241 25.28 12.03 2.16
CA CYS A 241 24.84 12.39 3.50
C CYS A 241 24.56 13.88 3.54
N GLU A 242 23.34 14.24 3.92
CA GLU A 242 22.89 15.60 4.12
C GLU A 242 22.51 15.80 5.58
N VAL A 243 22.81 16.97 6.14
CA VAL A 243 22.42 17.34 7.50
C VAL A 243 21.56 18.59 7.44
N THR A 244 20.33 18.49 7.90
CA THR A 244 19.36 19.59 7.94
C THR A 244 18.87 19.85 9.36
N GLN A 245 18.29 21.03 9.57
CA GLN A 245 17.61 21.40 10.81
C GLN A 245 16.16 20.88 10.79
N ARG A 246 15.70 20.36 11.93
CA ARG A 246 14.28 20.02 12.14
C ARG A 246 13.48 21.17 12.74
#